data_AF-W8F037-F1
#
_entry.id   AF-W8F037-F1
#
_cell.length_a   1.000
_cell.length_b   1.000
_cell.length_c   1.000
_cell.angle_alpha   90.00
_cell.angle_beta   90.00
_cell.angle_gamma   90.00
#
_symmetry.space_group_name_H-M   'P 1'
#
loop_
_entity.id
_entity.type
_entity.pdbx_description
1 polymer ?
#
loop_
_entity_poly.entity_id
_entity_poly.type
_entity_poly.pdbx_seq_one_letter_code
_entity_poly.pdbx_strand_id
1 'polypeptide(L)'
;MSAQYLLFVDTETTGLPARWHRPYAEEWEWPSIAQLAWEIYAPDGTLVKAEQAYLQVPTNRLTAESEAIHGLTAELLAVQGQEPAAVLQRLLADLAQYRPRVIGHFLRLDFHVLGAALLRAGLPNPLPGLPQFCTMQASPAARPQGPKRPLRLHELYELLFHEPMTRLHDAAVDAAATARCFFELRRLGIISTEVLNGQPPLLPPDGRSPRRFPWPWLLTTGFLLVLYLFAHG
;
A
#
# COMPACT_ATOMS: atom_id res chain seq x y z
N MET A 1 0.80 21.33 13.82
CA MET A 1 1.03 20.43 12.67
C MET A 1 1.00 21.29 11.41
N SER A 2 1.79 20.99 10.38
CA SER A 2 1.57 21.61 9.07
C SER A 2 0.12 21.32 8.65
N ALA A 3 -0.64 22.36 8.33
CA ALA A 3 -2.05 22.25 7.92
C ALA A 3 -2.13 21.57 6.55
N GLN A 4 -2.16 20.23 6.53
CA GLN A 4 -2.24 19.42 5.32
C GLN A 4 -3.37 18.41 5.45
N TYR A 5 -4.21 18.31 4.42
CA TYR A 5 -5.20 17.24 4.29
C TYR A 5 -4.51 15.88 4.19
N LEU A 6 -5.16 14.85 4.71
CA LEU A 6 -4.72 13.48 4.61
C LEU A 6 -5.71 12.72 3.73
N LEU A 7 -5.21 11.86 2.85
CA LEU A 7 -6.03 10.94 2.07
C LEU A 7 -5.58 9.53 2.37
N PHE A 8 -6.47 8.72 2.93
CA PHE A 8 -6.25 7.30 3.17
C PHE A 8 -6.82 6.53 2.00
N VAL A 9 -6.03 5.67 1.37
CA VAL A 9 -6.42 4.91 0.18
C VAL A 9 -6.15 3.43 0.39
N ASP A 10 -7.05 2.61 -0.13
CA ASP A 10 -6.89 1.17 -0.18
C ASP A 10 -7.52 0.62 -1.48
N THR A 11 -7.01 -0.52 -1.95
CA THR A 11 -7.46 -1.18 -3.17
C THR A 11 -7.61 -2.69 -2.98
N GLU A 12 -8.76 -3.21 -3.38
CA GLU A 12 -8.88 -4.63 -3.69
C GLU A 12 -8.52 -4.87 -5.15
N THR A 13 -7.70 -5.87 -5.39
CA THR A 13 -7.05 -6.08 -6.69
C THR A 13 -7.18 -7.52 -7.13
N THR A 14 -7.09 -7.76 -8.43
CA THR A 14 -7.14 -9.11 -9.02
C THR A 14 -5.91 -9.98 -8.72
N GLY A 15 -5.10 -9.61 -7.74
CA GLY A 15 -3.84 -10.26 -7.38
C GLY A 15 -2.71 -9.27 -7.14
N LEU A 16 -1.51 -9.79 -6.87
CA LEU A 16 -0.32 -8.95 -6.68
C LEU A 16 0.38 -8.67 -8.02
N PRO A 17 1.14 -7.57 -8.13
CA PRO A 17 2.02 -7.34 -9.26
C PRO A 17 2.96 -8.53 -9.50
N ALA A 18 2.99 -9.05 -10.73
CA ALA A 18 3.86 -10.17 -11.08
C ALA A 18 5.34 -9.78 -10.93
N ARG A 19 5.70 -8.59 -11.44
CA ARG A 19 7.03 -8.00 -11.25
C ARG A 19 6.94 -6.48 -11.07
N TRP A 20 7.13 -6.06 -9.83
CA TRP A 20 7.05 -4.67 -9.38
C TRP A 20 7.97 -3.64 -10.09
N HIS A 21 9.00 -4.09 -10.82
CA HIS A 21 9.97 -3.21 -11.47
C HIS A 21 9.66 -2.96 -12.95
N ARG A 22 8.65 -3.65 -13.51
CA ARG A 22 8.31 -3.52 -14.93
C ARG A 22 7.54 -2.23 -15.18
N PRO A 23 7.71 -1.58 -16.34
CA PRO A 23 6.94 -0.39 -16.70
C PRO A 23 5.43 -0.64 -16.57
N TYR A 24 4.68 0.39 -16.20
CA TYR A 24 3.21 0.30 -16.10
C TYR A 24 2.52 -0.09 -17.42
N ALA A 25 3.17 0.19 -18.56
CA ALA A 25 2.66 -0.17 -19.89
C ALA A 25 2.65 -1.69 -20.15
N GLU A 26 3.39 -2.48 -19.37
CA GLU A 26 3.34 -3.94 -19.45
C GLU A 26 2.13 -4.47 -18.68
N GLU A 27 0.99 -4.50 -19.36
CA GLU A 27 -0.32 -4.66 -18.73
C GLU A 27 -0.45 -5.91 -17.85
N TRP A 28 0.20 -7.01 -18.22
CA TRP A 28 0.16 -8.29 -17.50
C TRP A 28 0.99 -8.31 -16.21
N GLU A 29 1.84 -7.30 -16.00
CA GLU A 29 2.64 -7.17 -14.78
C GLU A 29 1.86 -6.56 -13.62
N TRP A 30 0.74 -5.89 -13.94
CA TRP A 30 0.00 -5.06 -13.01
C TRP A 30 -1.47 -5.51 -12.92
N PRO A 31 -1.96 -5.83 -11.71
CA PRO A 31 -3.35 -6.27 -11.54
C PRO A 31 -4.34 -5.15 -11.89
N SER A 32 -5.61 -5.54 -12.02
CA SER A 32 -6.72 -4.59 -12.11
C SER A 32 -7.27 -4.32 -10.71
N ILE A 33 -7.85 -3.13 -10.53
CA ILE A 33 -8.54 -2.76 -9.30
C ILE A 33 -9.98 -3.27 -9.41
N ALA A 34 -10.43 -4.05 -8.43
CA ALA A 34 -11.79 -4.52 -8.29
C ALA A 34 -12.62 -3.61 -7.36
N GLN A 35 -12.00 -3.06 -6.32
CA GLN A 35 -12.58 -2.03 -5.46
C GLN A 35 -11.53 -0.97 -5.16
N LEU A 36 -11.92 0.29 -5.19
CA LEU A 36 -11.12 1.43 -4.76
C LEU A 36 -11.89 2.19 -3.70
N ALA A 37 -11.23 2.53 -2.60
CA ALA A 37 -11.78 3.43 -1.60
C ALA A 37 -10.76 4.48 -1.17
N TRP A 38 -11.26 5.67 -0.84
CA TRP A 38 -10.44 6.69 -0.21
C TRP A 38 -11.24 7.57 0.75
N GLU A 39 -10.58 7.98 1.82
CA GLU A 39 -11.12 8.91 2.80
C GLU A 39 -10.22 10.13 2.93
N ILE A 40 -10.83 11.31 3.05
CA ILE A 40 -10.14 12.59 3.14
C ILE A 40 -10.40 13.17 4.51
N TYR A 41 -9.33 13.50 5.21
CA TYR A 41 -9.37 14.12 6.53
C TYR A 41 -8.73 15.49 6.49
N ALA A 42 -9.36 16.43 7.17
CA ALA A 42 -8.80 17.74 7.45
C ALA A 42 -7.61 17.63 8.42
N PRO A 43 -6.74 18.66 8.50
CA PRO A 43 -5.54 18.62 9.34
C PRO A 43 -5.80 18.41 10.85
N ASP A 44 -7.01 18.71 11.31
CA ASP A 44 -7.47 18.50 12.69
C ASP A 44 -7.98 17.07 12.96
N GLY A 45 -8.02 16.21 11.93
CA GLY A 45 -8.53 14.84 12.03
C GLY A 45 -10.03 14.72 11.75
N THR A 46 -10.71 15.78 11.31
CA THR A 46 -12.12 15.71 10.91
C THR A 46 -12.25 15.00 9.56
N LEU A 47 -13.13 13.99 9.46
CA LEU A 47 -13.48 13.35 8.19
C LEU A 47 -14.24 14.35 7.31
N VAL A 48 -13.71 14.63 6.12
CA VAL A 48 -14.29 15.57 5.14
C VAL A 48 -15.10 14.81 4.10
N LYS A 49 -14.59 13.67 3.64
CA LYS A 49 -15.16 12.91 2.55
C LYS A 49 -14.75 11.45 2.65
N ALA A 50 -15.66 10.55 2.32
CA ALA A 50 -15.38 9.13 2.10
C ALA A 50 -16.01 8.71 0.78
N GLU A 51 -15.23 8.03 -0.06
CA GLU A 51 -15.64 7.57 -1.38
C GLU A 51 -15.22 6.11 -1.57
N GLN A 52 -16.04 5.36 -2.28
CA GLN A 52 -15.68 4.02 -2.73
C GLN A 52 -16.39 3.68 -4.04
N ALA A 53 -15.80 2.75 -4.79
CA ALA A 53 -16.44 2.16 -5.95
C ALA A 53 -15.92 0.74 -6.20
N TYR A 54 -16.81 -0.12 -6.65
CA TYR A 54 -16.44 -1.31 -7.40
C TYR A 54 -16.13 -0.91 -8.84
N LEU A 55 -15.10 -1.52 -9.43
CA LEU A 55 -14.66 -1.21 -10.78
C LEU A 55 -14.92 -2.40 -11.70
N GLN A 56 -15.24 -2.11 -12.96
CA GLN A 56 -15.31 -3.14 -13.98
C GLN A 56 -13.92 -3.73 -14.21
N VAL A 57 -13.84 -5.05 -14.14
CA VAL A 57 -12.62 -5.83 -14.36
C VAL A 57 -12.84 -6.77 -15.55
N PRO A 58 -11.91 -6.85 -16.51
CA PRO A 58 -12.00 -7.84 -17.59
C PRO A 58 -12.09 -9.26 -17.03
N THR A 59 -13.03 -10.07 -17.52
CA THR A 59 -13.31 -11.41 -16.98
C THR A 59 -12.08 -12.32 -16.96
N ASN A 60 -11.17 -12.19 -17.93
CA ASN A 60 -9.92 -12.95 -18.00
C ASN A 60 -8.86 -12.52 -16.98
N ARG A 61 -9.14 -11.52 -16.14
CA ARG A 61 -8.23 -11.00 -15.13
C ARG A 61 -8.64 -11.30 -13.70
N LEU A 62 -9.91 -11.58 -13.45
CA LEU A 62 -10.39 -11.97 -12.14
C LEU A 62 -10.05 -13.45 -11.90
N THR A 63 -9.35 -13.76 -10.82
CA THR A 63 -8.99 -15.14 -10.48
C THR A 63 -9.77 -15.64 -9.27
N ALA A 64 -9.94 -16.97 -9.18
CA ALA A 64 -10.61 -17.59 -8.04
C ALA A 64 -9.89 -17.28 -6.72
N GLU A 65 -8.57 -17.10 -6.73
CA GLU A 65 -7.79 -16.72 -5.57
C GLU A 65 -8.11 -15.28 -5.11
N SER A 66 -8.22 -14.31 -6.03
CA SER A 66 -8.60 -12.95 -5.65
C SER A 66 -10.05 -12.91 -5.14
N GLU A 67 -10.97 -13.61 -5.80
CA GLU A 67 -12.36 -13.73 -5.34
C GLU A 67 -12.46 -14.37 -3.95
N ALA A 68 -11.65 -15.39 -3.66
CA ALA A 68 -11.63 -16.02 -2.34
C ALA A 68 -11.10 -15.11 -1.22
N ILE A 69 -10.28 -14.10 -1.56
CA ILE A 69 -9.71 -13.14 -0.60
C ILE A 69 -10.71 -12.03 -0.28
N HIS A 70 -11.26 -11.35 -1.29
CA HIS A 70 -12.09 -10.15 -1.12
C HIS A 70 -13.59 -10.37 -1.38
N GLY A 71 -14.00 -11.52 -1.92
CA GLY A 71 -15.41 -11.87 -2.16
C GLY A 71 -16.10 -11.11 -3.30
N LEU A 72 -15.34 -10.44 -4.17
CA LEU A 72 -15.89 -9.64 -5.28
C LEU A 72 -15.98 -10.52 -6.52
N THR A 73 -17.15 -11.09 -6.76
CA THR A 73 -17.36 -12.01 -7.88
C THR A 73 -17.50 -11.29 -9.22
N ALA A 74 -17.25 -12.01 -10.31
CA ALA A 74 -17.49 -11.50 -11.66
C ALA A 74 -18.93 -10.97 -11.85
N GLU A 75 -19.93 -11.64 -11.28
CA GLU A 75 -21.34 -11.23 -11.34
C GLU A 75 -21.58 -9.92 -10.58
N LEU A 76 -20.98 -9.77 -9.39
CA LEU A 76 -21.07 -8.53 -8.61
C LEU A 76 -20.45 -7.36 -9.38
N LEU A 77 -19.24 -7.55 -9.93
CA LEU A 77 -18.54 -6.51 -10.68
C LEU A 77 -19.23 -6.20 -12.03
N ALA A 78 -19.91 -7.17 -12.65
CA ALA A 78 -20.71 -6.93 -13.85
C ALA A 78 -21.94 -6.04 -13.58
N VAL A 79 -22.55 -6.17 -12.40
CA VAL A 79 -23.76 -5.42 -12.03
C VAL A 79 -23.43 -4.08 -11.37
N GLN A 80 -22.45 -4.06 -10.46
CA GLN A 80 -22.13 -2.90 -9.62
C GLN A 80 -20.84 -2.17 -10.03
N GLY A 81 -20.03 -2.79 -10.89
CA GLY A 81 -18.77 -2.21 -11.34
C GLY A 81 -19.00 -0.96 -12.18
N GLN A 82 -18.33 0.10 -11.80
CA GLN A 82 -18.26 1.35 -12.55
C GLN A 82 -17.09 1.34 -13.52
N GLU A 83 -17.19 2.16 -14.57
CA GLU A 83 -16.10 2.34 -15.52
C GLU A 83 -14.86 2.91 -14.80
N PRO A 84 -13.67 2.28 -14.92
CA PRO A 84 -12.48 2.68 -14.18
C PRO A 84 -12.05 4.14 -14.37
N ALA A 85 -12.05 4.67 -15.58
CA ALA A 85 -11.61 6.05 -15.85
C ALA A 85 -12.51 7.07 -15.13
N ALA A 86 -13.83 6.87 -15.09
CA ALA A 86 -14.76 7.74 -14.39
C ALA A 86 -14.51 7.75 -12.86
N VAL A 87 -14.22 6.59 -12.26
CA VAL A 87 -13.87 6.51 -10.83
C VAL A 87 -12.53 7.19 -10.56
N LEU A 88 -11.52 6.91 -11.39
CA LEU A 88 -10.18 7.49 -11.25
C LEU A 88 -10.20 9.01 -11.43
N GLN A 89 -11.05 9.56 -12.29
CA GLN A 89 -11.25 11.01 -12.43
C GLN A 89 -11.78 11.64 -11.14
N ARG A 90 -12.67 10.98 -10.40
CA ARG A 90 -13.14 11.46 -9.09
C ARG A 90 -11.99 11.50 -8.07
N LEU A 91 -11.18 10.44 -8.00
CA LEU A 91 -9.98 10.42 -7.17
C LEU A 91 -9.01 11.55 -7.56
N LEU A 92 -8.76 11.76 -8.85
CA LEU A 92 -7.88 12.83 -9.33
C LEU A 92 -8.41 14.23 -8.99
N ALA A 93 -9.72 14.45 -9.07
CA ALA A 93 -10.35 15.70 -8.66
C ALA A 93 -10.11 15.98 -7.18
N ASP A 94 -10.28 14.98 -6.32
CA ASP A 94 -10.01 15.09 -4.89
C ASP A 94 -8.51 15.33 -4.62
N LEU A 95 -7.60 14.58 -5.27
CA LEU A 95 -6.15 14.79 -5.14
C LEU A 95 -5.74 16.21 -5.55
N ALA A 96 -6.33 16.76 -6.62
CA ALA A 96 -6.07 18.11 -7.10
C ALA A 96 -6.63 19.18 -6.15
N GLN A 97 -7.84 18.97 -5.61
CA GLN A 97 -8.51 19.89 -4.71
C GLN A 97 -7.80 20.00 -3.36
N TYR A 98 -7.49 18.87 -2.72
CA TYR A 98 -7.00 18.85 -1.34
C TYR A 98 -5.48 18.83 -1.25
N ARG A 99 -4.77 18.44 -2.32
CA ARG A 99 -3.31 18.21 -2.35
C ARG A 99 -2.82 17.46 -1.10
N PRO A 100 -3.41 16.29 -0.80
CA PRO A 100 -3.24 15.65 0.48
C PRO A 100 -1.89 14.94 0.57
N ARG A 101 -1.55 14.52 1.78
CA ARG A 101 -0.65 13.38 1.97
C ARG A 101 -1.41 12.09 1.70
N VAL A 102 -0.88 11.25 0.82
CA VAL A 102 -1.45 9.94 0.49
C VAL A 102 -0.94 8.90 1.49
N ILE A 103 -1.86 8.21 2.15
CA ILE A 103 -1.57 7.28 3.24
C ILE A 103 -2.24 5.94 2.95
N GLY A 104 -1.54 4.85 3.22
CA GLY A 104 -2.09 3.49 3.10
C GLY A 104 -1.41 2.52 4.06
N HIS A 105 -1.96 1.31 4.20
CA HIS A 105 -1.34 0.22 4.95
C HIS A 105 -0.83 -0.84 3.98
N PHE A 106 0.47 -0.79 3.67
CA PHE A 106 1.08 -1.38 2.47
C PHE A 106 0.91 -0.54 1.19
N LEU A 107 0.94 0.80 1.35
CA LEU A 107 0.79 1.82 0.30
C LEU A 107 1.56 1.57 -1.01
N ARG A 108 2.66 0.81 -0.97
CA ARG A 108 3.41 0.43 -2.17
C ARG A 108 2.51 -0.30 -3.18
N LEU A 109 1.61 -1.17 -2.73
CA LEU A 109 0.65 -1.86 -3.59
C LEU A 109 -0.27 -0.85 -4.26
N ASP A 110 -1.02 -0.08 -3.46
CA ASP A 110 -2.01 0.89 -3.95
C ASP A 110 -1.38 1.92 -4.89
N PHE A 111 -0.22 2.46 -4.52
CA PHE A 111 0.51 3.43 -5.32
C PHE A 111 0.80 2.90 -6.74
N HIS A 112 1.32 1.68 -6.85
CA HIS A 112 1.68 1.14 -8.15
C HIS A 112 0.47 0.67 -8.94
N VAL A 113 -0.53 0.07 -8.29
CA VAL A 113 -1.74 -0.39 -8.98
C VAL A 113 -2.57 0.79 -9.48
N LEU A 114 -2.69 1.87 -8.69
CA LEU A 114 -3.27 3.13 -9.15
C LEU A 114 -2.47 3.74 -10.30
N GLY A 115 -1.14 3.74 -10.21
CA GLY A 115 -0.28 4.22 -11.30
C GLY A 115 -0.52 3.48 -12.63
N ALA A 116 -0.65 2.15 -12.58
CA ALA A 116 -0.98 1.34 -13.75
C ALA A 116 -2.42 1.58 -14.24
N ALA A 117 -3.39 1.72 -13.32
CA ALA A 117 -4.78 1.99 -13.66
C ALA A 117 -4.95 3.36 -14.34
N LEU A 118 -4.28 4.40 -13.83
CA LEU A 118 -4.25 5.73 -14.44
C LEU A 118 -3.65 5.69 -15.84
N LEU A 119 -2.55 4.96 -16.04
CA LEU A 119 -1.96 4.80 -17.38
C LEU A 119 -2.93 4.10 -18.36
N ARG A 120 -3.58 3.00 -17.93
CA ARG A 120 -4.58 2.28 -18.76
C ARG A 120 -5.76 3.17 -19.14
N ALA A 121 -6.17 4.07 -18.24
CA ALA A 121 -7.24 5.03 -18.48
C ALA A 121 -6.80 6.27 -19.29
N GLY A 122 -5.51 6.39 -19.67
CA GLY A 122 -4.99 7.57 -20.35
C GLY A 122 -4.97 8.83 -19.46
N LEU A 123 -4.92 8.66 -18.14
CA LEU A 123 -4.97 9.72 -17.15
C LEU A 123 -3.58 10.05 -16.56
N PRO A 124 -3.33 11.29 -16.13
CA PRO A 124 -2.07 11.66 -15.50
C PRO A 124 -1.90 11.00 -14.13
N ASN A 125 -0.65 10.74 -13.74
CA ASN A 125 -0.32 10.21 -12.42
C ASN A 125 0.33 11.27 -11.51
N PRO A 126 -0.43 11.92 -10.60
CA PRO A 126 0.12 12.93 -9.69
C PRO A 126 0.76 12.33 -8.43
N LEU A 127 0.55 11.03 -8.14
CA LEU A 127 0.97 10.40 -6.89
C LEU A 127 2.46 10.56 -6.56
N PRO A 128 3.41 10.47 -7.52
CA PRO A 128 4.84 10.68 -7.22
C PRO A 128 5.16 12.10 -6.71
N GLY A 129 4.32 13.08 -7.03
CA GLY A 129 4.49 14.48 -6.62
C GLY A 129 3.80 14.84 -5.30
N LEU A 130 3.05 13.91 -4.70
CA LEU A 130 2.36 14.12 -3.42
C LEU A 130 3.16 13.50 -2.26
N PRO A 131 3.08 14.07 -1.05
CA PRO A 131 3.65 13.44 0.15
C PRO A 131 2.98 12.09 0.40
N GLN A 132 3.77 11.11 0.83
CA GLN A 132 3.32 9.73 1.02
C GLN A 132 3.64 9.25 2.43
N PHE A 133 2.84 8.33 2.95
CA PHE A 133 3.15 7.65 4.21
C PHE A 133 2.51 6.26 4.29
N CYS A 134 3.31 5.26 4.64
CA CYS A 134 2.86 3.89 4.82
C CYS A 134 2.80 3.56 6.32
N THR A 135 1.59 3.33 6.84
CA THR A 135 1.38 3.01 8.27
C THR A 135 2.02 1.67 8.64
N MET A 136 2.03 0.70 7.70
CA MET A 136 2.69 -0.59 7.86
C MET A 136 4.20 -0.46 8.19
N GLN A 137 4.89 0.56 7.68
CA GLN A 137 6.32 0.75 7.99
C GLN A 137 6.55 1.27 9.43
N ALA A 138 5.58 1.98 9.99
CA ALA A 138 5.63 2.49 11.37
C ALA A 138 5.10 1.47 12.39
N SER A 139 4.32 0.48 11.95
CA SER A 139 3.66 -0.48 12.83
C SER A 139 4.59 -1.31 13.75
N PRO A 140 5.85 -1.65 13.40
CA PRO A 140 6.72 -2.41 14.32
C PRO A 140 6.99 -1.67 15.64
N ALA A 141 6.97 -0.34 15.63
CA ALA A 141 7.19 0.47 16.82
C ALA A 141 6.02 0.40 17.81
N ALA A 142 4.82 0.04 17.36
CA ALA A 142 3.66 -0.19 18.22
C ALA A 142 3.78 -1.47 19.07
N ARG A 143 4.72 -2.37 18.74
CA ARG A 143 4.98 -3.60 19.48
C ARG A 143 6.45 -3.68 19.91
N PRO A 144 6.89 -2.92 20.94
CA PRO A 144 8.30 -2.82 21.31
C PRO A 144 8.93 -4.17 21.66
N GLN A 145 8.19 -5.04 22.36
CA GLN A 145 8.65 -6.34 22.89
C GLN A 145 8.45 -7.52 21.93
N GLY A 146 7.84 -7.30 20.75
CA GLY A 146 7.54 -8.37 19.81
C GLY A 146 8.49 -8.40 18.61
N PRO A 147 8.26 -9.32 17.65
CA PRO A 147 9.02 -9.36 16.41
C PRO A 147 8.99 -8.01 15.70
N LYS A 148 10.16 -7.50 15.29
CA LYS A 148 10.33 -6.22 14.58
C LYS A 148 9.86 -6.26 13.11
N ARG A 149 8.93 -7.16 12.78
CA ARG A 149 8.33 -7.22 11.45
C ARG A 149 7.18 -6.22 11.32
N PRO A 150 6.90 -5.74 10.11
CA PRO A 150 5.64 -5.07 9.81
C PRO A 150 4.44 -5.94 10.23
N LEU A 151 3.42 -5.27 10.76
CA LEU A 151 2.14 -5.85 11.12
C LEU A 151 1.21 -5.75 9.91
N ARG A 152 0.33 -6.72 9.72
CA ARG A 152 -0.81 -6.58 8.82
C ARG A 152 -1.82 -5.59 9.43
N LEU A 153 -2.72 -5.07 8.62
CA LEU A 153 -3.68 -4.06 9.08
C LEU A 153 -4.52 -4.56 10.26
N HIS A 154 -5.08 -5.77 10.16
CA HIS A 154 -5.84 -6.37 11.26
C HIS A 154 -5.00 -6.60 12.52
N GLU A 155 -3.74 -7.03 12.39
CA GLU A 155 -2.86 -7.23 13.54
C GLU A 155 -2.55 -5.89 14.25
N LEU A 156 -2.34 -4.82 13.47
CA LEU A 156 -2.14 -3.48 14.01
C LEU A 156 -3.42 -2.96 14.67
N TYR A 157 -4.56 -3.14 14.02
CA TYR A 157 -5.85 -2.70 14.52
C TYR A 157 -6.22 -3.37 15.85
N GLU A 158 -6.12 -4.70 15.92
CA GLU A 158 -6.35 -5.49 17.13
C GLU A 158 -5.40 -5.09 18.27
N LEU A 159 -4.13 -4.83 17.94
CA LEU A 159 -3.14 -4.37 18.92
C LEU A 159 -3.52 -3.01 19.53
N LEU A 160 -4.00 -2.07 18.70
CA LEU A 160 -4.30 -0.70 19.11
C LEU A 160 -5.65 -0.56 19.84
N PHE A 161 -6.65 -1.34 19.45
CA PHE A 161 -8.03 -1.17 19.91
C PHE A 161 -8.56 -2.33 20.75
N HIS A 162 -7.81 -3.42 20.87
CA HIS A 162 -8.21 -4.63 21.61
C HIS A 162 -9.54 -5.23 21.11
N GLU A 163 -9.84 -5.04 19.82
CA GLU A 163 -11.03 -5.56 19.15
C GLU A 163 -10.66 -6.04 17.74
N PRO A 164 -11.27 -7.11 17.22
CA PRO A 164 -11.03 -7.59 15.86
C PRO A 164 -11.59 -6.61 14.83
N MET A 165 -10.99 -6.59 13.64
CA MET A 165 -11.61 -5.93 12.49
C MET A 165 -12.88 -6.69 12.08
N THR A 166 -13.94 -5.94 11.79
CA THR A 166 -15.27 -6.49 11.49
C THR A 166 -15.34 -7.16 10.13
N ARG A 167 -14.59 -6.66 9.15
CA ARG A 167 -14.45 -7.21 7.81
C ARG A 167 -13.02 -6.96 7.33
N LEU A 168 -12.43 -7.97 6.70
CA LEU A 168 -11.14 -7.87 6.03
C LEU A 168 -11.37 -7.89 4.52
N HIS A 169 -10.45 -7.29 3.78
CA HIS A 169 -10.45 -7.32 2.31
C HIS A 169 -11.67 -6.61 1.71
N ASP A 170 -11.98 -5.46 2.29
CA ASP A 170 -12.98 -4.50 1.80
C ASP A 170 -12.32 -3.13 1.85
N ALA A 171 -11.99 -2.58 0.68
CA ALA A 171 -11.14 -1.39 0.58
C ALA A 171 -11.68 -0.21 1.41
N ALA A 172 -13.01 -0.07 1.54
CA ALA A 172 -13.59 1.01 2.34
C ALA A 172 -13.37 0.79 3.85
N VAL A 173 -13.51 -0.44 4.31
CA VAL A 173 -13.25 -0.80 5.71
C VAL A 173 -11.75 -0.68 6.02
N ASP A 174 -10.90 -1.12 5.09
CA ASP A 174 -9.45 -1.11 5.25
C ASP A 174 -8.86 0.32 5.18
N ALA A 175 -9.41 1.20 4.34
CA ALA A 175 -9.07 2.62 4.34
C ALA A 175 -9.44 3.31 5.66
N ALA A 176 -10.66 3.08 6.17
CA ALA A 176 -11.13 3.63 7.45
C ALA A 176 -10.33 3.09 8.65
N ALA A 177 -10.03 1.79 8.66
CA ALA A 177 -9.19 1.16 9.67
C ALA A 177 -7.75 1.72 9.63
N THR A 178 -7.22 1.95 8.43
CA THR A 178 -5.91 2.60 8.24
C THR A 178 -5.90 4.01 8.81
N ALA A 179 -6.95 4.80 8.57
CA ALA A 179 -7.10 6.14 9.14
C ALA A 179 -7.12 6.09 10.68
N ARG A 180 -7.95 5.21 11.25
CA ARG A 180 -8.06 5.01 12.69
C ARG A 180 -6.71 4.62 13.31
N CYS A 181 -6.01 3.66 12.71
CA CYS A 181 -4.67 3.24 13.15
C CYS A 181 -3.65 4.38 13.05
N PHE A 182 -3.66 5.16 11.96
CA PHE A 182 -2.76 6.29 11.79
C PHE A 182 -2.94 7.32 12.91
N PHE A 183 -4.18 7.75 13.18
CA PHE A 183 -4.45 8.74 14.21
C PHE A 183 -4.09 8.22 15.61
N GLU A 184 -4.33 6.94 15.89
CA GLU A 184 -3.94 6.35 17.16
C GLU A 184 -2.42 6.25 17.32
N LEU A 185 -1.69 5.85 16.28
CA LEU A 185 -0.23 5.87 16.28
C LEU A 185 0.35 7.29 16.42
N ARG A 186 -0.35 8.32 15.91
CA ARG A 186 0.00 9.73 16.15
C ARG A 186 -0.23 10.10 17.61
N ARG A 187 -1.37 9.72 18.19
CA ARG A 187 -1.74 9.97 19.59
C ARG A 187 -0.74 9.35 20.57
N LEU A 188 -0.27 8.13 20.26
CA LEU A 188 0.75 7.41 21.02
C LEU A 188 2.19 7.96 20.81
N GLY A 189 2.38 8.94 19.92
CA GLY A 189 3.69 9.52 19.64
C GLY A 189 4.61 8.65 18.77
N ILE A 190 4.13 7.50 18.30
CA ILE A 190 4.89 6.56 17.45
C ILE A 190 5.13 7.20 16.07
N ILE A 191 4.11 7.85 15.50
CA ILE A 191 4.27 8.66 14.29
C ILE A 191 4.58 10.09 14.71
N SER A 192 5.84 10.40 15.01
CA SER A 192 6.29 11.77 15.20
C SER A 192 6.28 12.54 13.86
N THR A 193 6.50 13.86 13.89
CA THR A 193 6.67 14.65 12.65
C THR A 193 7.88 14.17 11.83
N GLU A 194 8.94 13.73 12.50
CA GLU A 194 10.13 13.16 11.85
C GLU A 194 9.81 11.84 11.16
N VAL A 195 9.15 10.90 11.87
CA VAL A 195 8.71 9.63 11.28
C VAL A 195 7.78 9.86 10.09
N LEU A 196 6.83 10.78 10.24
CA LEU A 196 5.88 11.16 9.20
C LEU A 196 6.59 11.66 7.94
N ASN A 197 7.66 12.44 8.07
CA ASN A 197 8.38 13.01 6.93
C ASN A 197 9.62 12.21 6.48
N GLY A 198 9.98 11.14 7.21
CA GLY A 198 11.22 10.40 7.01
C GLY A 198 11.13 9.18 6.11
N GLN A 199 9.94 8.79 5.64
CA GLN A 199 9.81 7.65 4.73
C GLN A 199 10.28 8.03 3.30
N PRO A 200 11.05 7.17 2.63
CA PRO A 200 11.45 7.43 1.25
C PRO A 200 10.22 7.45 0.34
N PRO A 201 10.16 8.38 -0.64
CA PRO A 201 9.03 8.45 -1.56
C PRO A 201 8.99 7.22 -2.46
N LEU A 202 7.78 6.73 -2.74
CA LEU A 202 7.56 5.78 -3.83
C LEU A 202 7.66 6.51 -5.16
N LEU A 203 8.30 5.86 -6.12
CA LEU A 203 8.50 6.34 -7.48
C LEU A 203 7.92 5.33 -8.46
N PRO A 204 7.51 5.78 -9.68
CA PRO A 204 7.16 4.88 -10.75
C PRO A 204 8.32 3.90 -11.06
N PRO A 205 8.01 2.69 -11.55
CA PRO A 205 9.02 1.72 -11.95
C PRO A 205 9.88 2.28 -13.08
N ASP A 206 11.21 2.13 -12.96
CA ASP A 206 12.19 2.59 -13.94
C ASP A 206 12.56 1.51 -14.98
N GLY A 207 11.90 0.36 -14.93
CA GLY A 207 12.14 -0.79 -15.81
C GLY A 207 13.37 -1.62 -15.46
N ARG A 208 14.18 -1.21 -14.48
CA ARG A 208 15.42 -1.91 -14.12
C ARG A 208 15.12 -3.02 -13.14
N SER A 209 15.61 -4.23 -13.43
CA SER A 209 15.56 -5.29 -12.42
C SER A 209 16.38 -4.86 -11.20
N PRO A 210 15.88 -5.11 -9.98
CA PRO A 210 16.70 -4.90 -8.79
C PRO A 210 17.97 -5.72 -8.96
N ARG A 211 19.13 -5.07 -8.83
CA ARG A 211 20.42 -5.74 -8.95
C ARG A 211 20.43 -6.88 -7.95
N ARG A 212 20.33 -8.13 -8.44
CA ARG A 212 20.70 -9.29 -7.65
C ARG A 212 22.20 -9.14 -7.45
N PHE A 213 22.63 -8.69 -6.28
CA PHE A 213 24.01 -8.90 -5.90
C PHE A 213 24.19 -10.42 -5.95
N PRO A 214 25.01 -10.98 -6.86
CA PRO A 214 25.49 -12.31 -6.59
C PRO A 214 26.20 -12.18 -5.24
N TRP A 215 26.02 -13.12 -4.34
CA TRP A 215 27.01 -13.34 -3.28
C TRP A 215 27.99 -14.36 -3.86
N PRO A 216 29.15 -13.98 -4.41
CA PRO A 216 30.19 -14.92 -4.70
C PRO A 216 31.21 -14.85 -3.54
N TRP A 217 31.31 -15.92 -2.76
CA TRP A 217 32.60 -16.36 -2.21
C TRP A 217 33.36 -15.46 -1.21
N LEU A 218 32.70 -14.74 -0.30
CA LEU A 218 33.38 -14.13 0.89
C LEU A 218 33.28 -14.99 2.17
N LEU A 219 33.20 -16.32 2.02
CA LEU A 219 33.30 -17.27 3.14
C LEU A 219 34.40 -18.32 2.98
N THR A 220 35.33 -18.17 2.02
CA THR A 220 36.44 -19.14 1.86
C THR A 220 37.79 -18.67 2.40
N THR A 221 37.95 -17.40 2.81
CA THR A 221 39.22 -16.95 3.45
C THR A 221 39.16 -16.89 4.98
N GLY A 222 37.98 -16.91 5.60
CA GLY A 222 37.83 -16.93 7.06
C GLY A 222 37.91 -18.32 7.69
N PHE A 223 37.57 -19.39 6.94
CA PHE A 223 37.49 -20.75 7.49
C PHE A 223 38.82 -21.51 7.46
N LEU A 224 39.77 -21.11 6.60
CA LEU A 224 41.11 -21.73 6.53
C LEU A 224 42.09 -21.17 7.57
N LEU A 225 41.87 -19.96 8.11
CA LEU A 225 42.73 -19.41 9.16
C LEU A 225 42.44 -20.00 10.55
N VAL A 226 41.20 -20.48 10.77
CA VAL A 226 40.81 -21.11 12.05
C VAL A 226 41.35 -22.55 12.13
N LEU A 227 41.46 -23.28 11.02
CA LEU A 227 42.00 -24.64 11.03
C LEU A 227 43.53 -24.70 11.14
N TYR A 228 44.26 -23.64 10.77
CA TYR A 228 45.71 -23.57 10.96
C TYR A 228 46.10 -23.36 12.43
N LEU A 229 45.29 -22.64 13.21
CA LEU A 229 45.56 -22.36 14.62
C LEU A 229 45.22 -23.51 15.59
N PHE A 230 44.44 -24.51 15.14
CA PHE A 230 44.14 -25.71 15.94
C PHE A 230 45.03 -26.92 15.63
N ALA A 231 45.86 -26.87 14.59
CA ALA A 231 46.79 -27.95 14.24
C ALA A 231 48.22 -27.76 14.80
N HIS A 232 48.53 -26.58 15.34
CA HIS A 232 49.88 -26.22 15.81
C HIS A 232 49.89 -25.46 17.16
N GLY A 233 48.94 -25.73 18.05
CA GLY A 233 48.89 -25.23 19.43
C GLY A 233 48.73 -26.35 20.44
#